data_AF-A0A6B3I3H6-F1
#
_entry.id   AF-A0A6B3I3H6-F1
#
_cell.length_a   1.000
_cell.length_b   1.000
_cell.length_c   1.000
_cell.angle_alpha   90.00
_cell.angle_beta   90.00
_cell.angle_gamma   90.00
#
_symmetry.space_group_name_H-M   'P 1'
#
loop_
_entity.id
_entity.type
_entity.pdbx_description
1 polymer ?
#
loop_
_entity_poly.entity_id
_entity_poly.type
_entity_poly.pdbx_seq_one_letter_code
_entity_poly.pdbx_strand_id
1 'polypeptide(L)'
;ATEVGKTFSYDGTYYQLTDSPALPKPAQAKVPVLIGGHGATRTPRLAAQYADEFNIPFASLEDSEKQFGRVRAAAKAFGREPDDLVYSNALVVCTGKDDAEVARRAAAIGRDVE
;
A
#
# COMPACT_ATOMS: atom_id res chain seq x y z
N ALA A 1 -11.16 15.39 3.51
CA ALA A 1 -11.20 16.05 2.18
C ALA A 1 -11.75 17.46 2.36
N THR A 2 -11.50 18.39 1.43
CA THR A 2 -12.11 19.73 1.44
C THR A 2 -13.63 19.60 1.37
N GLU A 3 -14.37 20.24 2.29
CA GLU A 3 -15.83 20.17 2.36
C GLU A 3 -16.51 20.75 1.09
N VAL A 4 -17.77 20.38 0.86
CA VAL A 4 -18.57 20.94 -0.24
C VAL A 4 -18.73 22.44 -0.06
N GLY A 5 -18.50 23.21 -1.12
CA GLY A 5 -18.56 24.68 -1.09
C GLY A 5 -17.34 25.36 -0.43
N LYS A 6 -16.35 24.59 0.05
CA LYS A 6 -15.08 25.11 0.55
C LYS A 6 -13.97 24.93 -0.48
N THR A 7 -12.94 25.77 -0.38
CA THR A 7 -11.71 25.69 -1.17
C THR A 7 -10.52 25.24 -0.31
N PHE A 8 -9.46 24.79 -0.97
CA PHE A 8 -8.21 24.40 -0.35
C PHE A 8 -7.05 25.12 -1.01
N SER A 9 -6.20 25.72 -0.18
CA SER A 9 -4.94 26.33 -0.58
C SER A 9 -3.80 25.65 0.15
N TYR A 10 -2.67 25.48 -0.54
CA TYR A 10 -1.46 24.85 -0.01
C TYR A 10 -0.26 25.57 -0.60
N ASP A 11 0.65 26.02 0.25
CA ASP A 11 1.92 26.61 -0.16
C ASP A 11 3.06 25.75 0.36
N GLY A 12 3.46 24.78 -0.47
CA GLY A 12 4.53 23.85 -0.14
C GLY A 12 5.73 24.01 -1.06
N THR A 13 6.86 23.42 -0.66
CA THR A 13 8.13 23.52 -1.41
C THR A 13 8.01 23.12 -2.88
N TYR A 14 7.16 22.15 -3.21
CA TYR A 14 7.04 21.61 -4.57
C TYR A 14 5.74 21.99 -5.28
N TYR A 15 4.70 22.36 -4.52
CA TYR A 15 3.37 22.61 -5.08
C TYR A 15 2.71 23.78 -4.36
N GLN A 16 2.14 24.66 -5.17
CA GLN A 16 1.28 25.75 -4.74
C GLN A 16 -0.12 25.48 -5.31
N LEU A 17 -1.10 25.42 -4.43
CA LEU A 17 -2.51 25.33 -4.77
C LEU A 17 -3.20 26.55 -4.19
N THR A 18 -4.03 27.21 -4.99
CA THR A 18 -4.81 28.39 -4.57
C THR A 18 -6.28 28.13 -4.85
N ASP A 19 -7.09 28.25 -3.80
CA ASP A 19 -8.56 28.20 -3.86
C ASP A 19 -9.13 27.00 -4.63
N SER A 20 -8.47 25.85 -4.55
CA SER A 20 -8.91 24.64 -5.26
C SER A 20 -10.21 24.11 -4.67
N PRO A 21 -11.30 23.99 -5.45
CA PRO A 21 -12.55 23.43 -4.96
C PRO A 21 -12.51 21.90 -4.82
N ALA A 22 -11.48 21.24 -5.39
CA ALA A 22 -11.26 19.79 -5.35
C ALA A 22 -12.54 18.98 -5.68
N LEU A 23 -13.10 19.21 -6.87
CA LEU A 23 -14.32 18.55 -7.36
C LEU A 23 -13.98 17.51 -8.45
N PRO A 24 -14.71 16.37 -8.49
CA PRO A 24 -15.80 15.97 -7.59
C PRO A 24 -15.30 15.56 -6.20
N LYS A 25 -16.17 15.63 -5.19
CA LYS A 25 -15.84 15.14 -3.84
C LYS A 25 -15.78 13.61 -3.82
N PRO A 26 -14.90 13.01 -3.02
CA PRO A 26 -14.89 11.56 -2.84
C PRO A 26 -16.20 11.10 -2.18
N ALA A 27 -16.66 9.90 -2.54
CA ALA A 27 -17.85 9.28 -1.94
C ALA A 27 -17.67 8.95 -0.45
N GLN A 28 -16.42 8.76 -0.02
CA GLN A 28 -16.03 8.47 1.36
C GLN A 28 -15.36 9.67 2.03
N ALA A 29 -15.55 9.81 3.35
CA ALA A 29 -14.98 10.90 4.13
C ALA A 29 -13.44 10.90 4.15
N LYS A 30 -12.84 9.70 4.23
CA LYS A 30 -11.40 9.46 4.20
C LYS A 30 -11.07 8.48 3.06
N VAL A 31 -10.22 8.91 2.13
CA VAL A 31 -9.65 8.05 1.10
C VAL A 31 -8.46 7.31 1.71
N PRO A 32 -8.47 5.96 1.78
CA PRO A 32 -7.35 5.21 2.33
C PRO A 32 -6.07 5.40 1.50
N VAL A 33 -4.94 5.53 2.18
CA VAL A 33 -3.62 5.64 1.53
C VAL A 33 -2.88 4.32 1.67
N LEU A 34 -2.62 3.66 0.55
CA LEU A 34 -1.77 2.46 0.49
C LEU A 34 -0.35 2.87 0.09
N ILE A 35 0.63 2.48 0.91
CA ILE A 35 2.05 2.65 0.61
C ILE A 35 2.69 1.26 0.59
N GLY A 36 3.43 0.95 -0.47
CA GLY A 36 4.06 -0.37 -0.59
C GLY A 36 5.48 -0.33 -1.13
N GLY A 37 6.17 -1.44 -0.93
CA GLY A 37 7.48 -1.68 -1.54
C GLY A 37 8.58 -2.13 -0.58
N HIS A 38 9.74 -2.39 -1.18
CA HIS A 38 10.87 -3.10 -0.57
C HIS A 38 11.92 -2.20 0.10
N GLY A 39 11.77 -0.87 0.01
CA GLY A 39 12.74 0.07 0.56
C GLY A 39 12.91 -0.10 2.07
N ALA A 40 14.14 -0.23 2.56
CA ALA A 40 14.38 -0.54 3.97
C ALA A 40 14.19 0.66 4.93
N THR A 41 14.31 1.90 4.43
CA THR A 41 14.33 3.11 5.26
C THR A 41 13.18 4.06 4.94
N ARG A 42 13.09 4.51 3.69
CA ARG A 42 12.08 5.52 3.29
C ARG A 42 10.66 4.95 3.30
N THR A 43 10.47 3.74 2.80
CA THR A 43 9.15 3.12 2.70
C THR A 43 8.51 2.92 4.07
N PRO A 44 9.17 2.31 5.08
CA PRO A 44 8.62 2.19 6.43
C PRO A 44 8.30 3.53 7.07
N ARG A 45 9.17 4.53 6.92
CA ARG A 45 8.95 5.88 7.46
C ARG A 45 7.71 6.54 6.85
N LEU A 46 7.54 6.46 5.52
CA LEU A 46 6.38 7.02 4.84
C LEU A 46 5.10 6.26 5.19
N ALA A 47 5.17 4.92 5.27
CA ALA A 47 4.03 4.10 5.69
C ALA A 47 3.58 4.44 7.12
N ALA A 48 4.53 4.53 8.06
CA ALA A 48 4.26 4.94 9.42
C ALA A 48 3.58 6.32 9.50
N GLN A 49 4.03 7.28 8.69
CA GLN A 49 3.52 8.64 8.75
C GLN A 49 2.16 8.82 8.04
N TYR A 50 1.92 8.11 6.93
CA TYR A 50 0.82 8.45 6.02
C TYR A 50 -0.10 7.28 5.65
N ALA A 51 0.34 6.04 5.79
CA ALA A 51 -0.44 4.92 5.28
C ALA A 51 -1.58 4.51 6.22
N ASP A 52 -2.64 4.01 5.60
CA ASP A 52 -3.68 3.19 6.20
C ASP A 52 -3.41 1.71 5.96
N GLU A 53 -2.73 1.39 4.85
CA GLU A 53 -2.30 0.03 4.50
C GLU A 53 -0.86 0.02 4.00
N PHE A 54 -0.08 -0.94 4.51
CA PHE A 54 1.22 -1.28 3.95
C PHE A 54 1.13 -2.56 3.12
N ASN A 55 1.52 -2.47 1.84
CA ASN A 55 1.60 -3.63 0.94
C ASN A 55 3.05 -4.02 0.62
N ILE A 56 3.37 -5.31 0.69
CA ILE A 56 4.59 -5.84 0.09
C ILE A 56 4.26 -6.68 -1.17
N PRO A 57 4.73 -6.28 -2.36
CA PRO A 57 4.43 -7.02 -3.57
C PRO A 57 5.50 -8.08 -3.89
N PHE A 58 5.04 -9.30 -4.19
CA PHE A 58 5.82 -10.39 -4.80
C PHE A 58 7.10 -10.74 -4.03
N ALA A 59 7.01 -10.78 -2.70
CA ALA A 59 8.12 -11.09 -1.81
C ALA A 59 8.05 -12.53 -1.29
N SER A 60 9.20 -13.08 -0.90
CA SER A 60 9.25 -14.31 -0.11
C SER A 60 8.57 -14.11 1.25
N LEU A 61 8.25 -15.21 1.95
CA LEU A 61 7.73 -15.13 3.32
C LEU A 61 8.73 -14.43 4.25
N GLU A 62 10.02 -14.77 4.15
CA GLU A 62 11.10 -14.18 4.95
C GLU A 62 11.21 -12.67 4.72
N ASP A 63 11.22 -12.22 3.46
CA ASP A 63 11.29 -10.80 3.13
C ASP A 63 10.04 -10.05 3.60
N SER A 64 8.88 -10.69 3.51
CA SER A 64 7.61 -10.14 4.00
C SER A 64 7.63 -9.92 5.51
N GLU A 65 8.07 -10.92 6.28
CA GLU A 65 8.21 -10.82 7.73
C GLU A 65 9.17 -9.68 8.11
N LYS A 66 10.34 -9.66 7.47
CA LYS A 66 11.37 -8.62 7.69
C LYS A 66 10.84 -7.23 7.40
N GLN A 67 10.12 -7.06 6.30
CA GLN A 67 9.63 -5.74 5.89
C GLN A 67 8.44 -5.29 6.75
N PHE A 68 7.53 -6.19 7.11
CA PHE A 68 6.46 -5.89 8.07
C PHE A 68 7.05 -5.49 9.43
N GLY A 69 8.09 -6.18 9.90
CA GLY A 69 8.82 -5.81 11.12
C GLY A 69 9.37 -4.37 11.06
N ARG A 70 9.98 -3.97 9.93
CA ARG A 70 10.47 -2.60 9.74
C ARG A 70 9.34 -1.56 9.79
N VAL A 71 8.21 -1.83 9.15
CA VAL A 71 7.05 -0.93 9.13
C VAL A 71 6.43 -0.81 10.52
N ARG A 72 6.28 -1.92 11.25
CA ARG A 72 5.81 -1.92 12.64
C ARG A 72 6.74 -1.11 13.56
N ALA A 73 8.05 -1.28 13.41
CA ALA A 73 9.03 -0.50 14.18
C ALA A 73 8.94 1.01 13.85
N ALA A 74 8.79 1.37 12.57
CA ALA A 74 8.62 2.76 12.15
C ALA A 74 7.30 3.36 12.67
N ALA A 75 6.20 2.61 12.67
CA ALA A 75 4.92 3.04 13.22
C ALA A 75 5.03 3.37 14.71
N LYS A 76 5.65 2.47 15.51
CA LYS A 76 5.92 2.74 16.93
C LYS A 76 6.78 3.97 17.13
N ALA A 77 7.87 4.12 16.37
CA ALA A 77 8.75 5.28 16.47
C ALA A 77 8.06 6.60 16.10
N PHE A 78 7.04 6.54 15.24
CA PHE A 78 6.20 7.69 14.88
C PHE A 78 5.09 7.97 15.91
N GLY A 79 4.85 7.06 16.87
CA GLY A 79 3.81 7.20 17.89
C GLY A 79 2.45 6.61 17.49
N ARG A 80 2.42 5.64 16.57
CA ARG A 80 1.23 4.87 16.20
C ARG A 80 1.29 3.46 16.76
N GLU A 81 0.13 2.87 17.02
CA GLU A 81 0.07 1.45 17.31
C GLU A 81 0.35 0.67 16.02
N PRO A 82 1.15 -0.41 16.06
CA PRO A 82 1.46 -1.19 14.86
C PRO A 82 0.24 -1.73 14.13
N ASP A 83 -0.84 -2.01 14.87
CA ASP A 83 -2.06 -2.59 14.33
C ASP A 83 -3.05 -1.54 13.81
N ASP A 84 -2.69 -0.24 13.85
CA ASP A 84 -3.40 0.83 13.15
C ASP A 84 -3.21 0.77 11.62
N LEU A 85 -2.38 -0.14 11.13
CA LEU A 85 -2.10 -0.38 9.72
C LEU A 85 -2.63 -1.74 9.29
N VAL A 86 -3.27 -1.78 8.12
CA VAL A 86 -3.50 -3.06 7.42
C VAL A 86 -2.18 -3.50 6.78
N TYR A 87 -1.85 -4.79 6.88
CA TYR A 87 -0.69 -5.39 6.23
C TYR A 87 -1.14 -6.36 5.16
N SER A 88 -0.74 -6.12 3.92
CA SER A 88 -1.13 -6.95 2.79
C SER A 88 0.08 -7.39 1.97
N ASN A 89 -0.12 -8.47 1.21
CA ASN A 89 0.89 -9.03 0.32
C ASN A 89 0.25 -9.23 -1.06
N ALA A 90 0.93 -8.78 -2.12
CA ALA A 90 0.49 -9.05 -3.48
C ALA A 90 1.19 -10.31 -4.00
N LEU A 91 0.40 -11.31 -4.40
CA LEU A 91 0.87 -12.60 -4.88
C LEU A 91 0.31 -12.90 -6.27
N VAL A 92 1.01 -13.76 -7.01
CA VAL A 92 0.48 -14.39 -8.21
C VAL A 92 -0.23 -15.67 -7.80
N VAL A 93 -1.49 -15.82 -8.18
CA VAL A 93 -2.28 -17.02 -7.91
C VAL A 93 -2.69 -17.64 -9.23
N CYS A 94 -2.34 -18.91 -9.43
CA CYS A 94 -2.79 -19.73 -10.55
C CYS A 94 -3.68 -20.85 -10.01
N THR A 95 -4.93 -20.92 -10.48
CA THR A 95 -5.87 -21.98 -10.07
C THR A 95 -6.36 -22.75 -11.29
N GLY A 96 -6.70 -24.02 -11.08
CA GLY A 96 -7.27 -24.94 -12.06
C GLY A 96 -8.15 -25.96 -11.34
N LYS A 97 -9.05 -26.62 -12.06
CA LYS A 97 -9.92 -27.66 -11.47
C LYS A 97 -9.15 -28.94 -11.08
N ASP A 98 -7.97 -29.12 -11.67
CA ASP A 98 -7.05 -30.24 -11.49
C ASP A 98 -5.61 -29.78 -11.77
N ASP A 99 -4.63 -30.62 -11.43
CA ASP A 99 -3.19 -30.31 -11.56
C ASP A 99 -2.79 -30.08 -13.03
N ALA A 100 -3.41 -30.77 -13.97
CA ALA A 100 -3.14 -30.61 -15.40
C ALA A 100 -3.53 -29.20 -15.88
N GLU A 101 -4.67 -28.68 -15.41
CA GLU A 101 -5.09 -27.33 -15.70
C GLU A 101 -4.20 -26.27 -15.01
N VAL A 102 -3.78 -26.51 -13.77
CA VAL A 102 -2.83 -25.61 -13.08
C VAL A 102 -1.51 -25.55 -13.84
N ALA A 103 -0.92 -26.68 -14.20
CA ALA A 103 0.35 -26.74 -14.95
C ALA A 103 0.25 -26.00 -16.29
N ARG A 104 -0.84 -26.23 -17.05
CA ARG A 104 -1.08 -25.53 -18.33
C ARG A 104 -1.20 -24.01 -18.15
N ARG A 105 -1.91 -23.54 -17.11
CA ARG A 105 -2.09 -22.11 -16.84
C ARG A 105 -0.82 -21.47 -16.28
N ALA A 106 -0.06 -22.18 -15.44
CA ALA A 106 1.23 -21.73 -14.90
C ALA A 106 2.26 -21.54 -16.01
N ALA A 107 2.37 -22.50 -16.94
CA ALA A 107 3.23 -22.39 -18.11
C ALA A 107 2.89 -21.14 -18.96
N ALA A 108 1.61 -20.79 -19.10
CA ALA A 108 1.17 -19.62 -19.86
C ALA A 108 1.59 -18.27 -19.21
N ILE A 109 1.89 -18.25 -17.91
CA ILE A 109 2.36 -17.07 -17.18
C ILE A 109 3.86 -17.15 -16.81
N GLY A 110 4.59 -18.12 -17.39
CA GLY A 110 6.02 -18.30 -17.15
C GLY A 110 6.36 -18.73 -15.72
N ARG A 111 5.50 -19.53 -15.09
CA ARG A 111 5.68 -20.04 -13.73
C ARG A 111 5.84 -21.56 -13.73
N ASP A 112 6.72 -22.04 -12.85
CA ASP A 112 6.79 -23.44 -12.47
C ASP A 112 5.75 -23.76 -11.39
N VAL A 113 5.28 -25.00 -11.38
CA VAL A 113 4.34 -25.55 -10.39
C VAL A 113 5.05 -26.32 -9.28
N GLU A 114 6.34 -26.64 -9.46
CA GLU A 114 7.22 -27.22 -8.43
C GLU A 114 7.99 -26.17 -7.62
#